data_AF-A0AAF0HC81-F1
#
_entry.id   AF-A0AAF0HC81-F1
#
_cell.length_a   1.000
_cell.length_b   1.000
_cell.length_c   1.000
_cell.angle_alpha   90.00
_cell.angle_beta   90.00
_cell.angle_gamma   90.00
#
_symmetry.space_group_name_H-M   'P 1'
#
loop_
_entity.id
_entity.type
_entity.pdbx_description
1 polymer ?
#
loop_
_entity_poly.entity_id
_entity_poly.type
_entity_poly.pdbx_seq_one_letter_code
_entity_poly.pdbx_strand_id
1 'polypeptide(L)'
;MNKKIYTEYLNYNTASNILHAFDFSKYIALPLNALITINFYDDEDAYKKFQKIRELYSGWIRAKRKRSGKTSYPNAWVYVFENPHSNIHVHWAINIEEEFIFDFYIKLEKWIKIHVGEIRNRQLDVRRVNIYEDKVLANYLAKGVNPFASKKLHLERYRKYQGFVKGPRAGVARCLGKNARKLADFKPKRDRSKWAVMHPELMNGHTRPTGWNLHIAKSNSKRSKRTTHGFHGSANFKGPVLYRSLCVNRSVPA
;
A
#
# COMPACT_ATOMS: atom_id res chain seq x y z
N MET A 1 12.83 29.94 -9.08
CA MET A 1 13.52 28.87 -8.31
C MET A 1 12.48 27.88 -7.78
N ASN A 2 12.48 26.62 -8.25
CA ASN A 2 11.62 25.59 -7.68
C ASN A 2 12.11 25.26 -6.28
N LYS A 3 11.30 25.55 -5.24
CA LYS A 3 11.62 25.26 -3.84
C LYS A 3 11.94 23.77 -3.72
N LYS A 4 13.18 23.42 -3.39
CA LYS A 4 13.55 22.01 -3.10
C LYS A 4 12.70 21.55 -1.92
N ILE A 5 11.71 20.69 -2.18
CA ILE A 5 10.86 20.12 -1.12
C ILE A 5 11.68 19.03 -0.46
N TYR A 6 12.38 19.37 0.63
CA TYR A 6 12.93 18.37 1.54
C TYR A 6 11.86 17.96 2.53
N THR A 7 11.72 16.65 2.75
CA THR A 7 10.75 16.09 3.68
C THR A 7 11.45 15.34 4.80
N GLU A 8 11.38 15.87 6.02
CA GLU A 8 12.00 15.26 7.20
C GLU A 8 11.11 14.15 7.81
N TYR A 9 9.81 14.40 7.94
CA TYR A 9 8.86 13.47 8.55
C TYR A 9 7.64 13.23 7.67
N LEU A 10 6.97 12.09 7.86
CA LEU A 10 5.59 11.93 7.41
C LEU A 10 4.69 12.80 8.28
N ASN A 11 3.84 13.62 7.66
CA ASN A 11 2.76 14.29 8.37
C ASN A 11 1.59 13.34 8.66
N TYR A 12 0.65 13.79 9.49
CA TYR A 12 -0.53 13.01 9.88
C TYR A 12 -1.32 12.47 8.68
N ASN A 13 -1.56 13.31 7.67
CA ASN A 13 -2.37 12.94 6.51
C ASN A 13 -1.69 11.84 5.69
N THR A 14 -0.38 11.97 5.45
CA THR A 14 0.39 10.98 4.70
C THR A 14 0.48 9.65 5.45
N ALA A 15 0.83 9.68 6.74
CA ALA A 15 0.89 8.47 7.57
C ALA A 15 -0.48 7.78 7.66
N SER A 16 -1.55 8.53 7.94
CA SER A 16 -2.91 7.99 7.96
C SER A 16 -3.33 7.41 6.60
N ASN A 17 -2.93 8.05 5.50
CA ASN A 17 -3.23 7.56 4.16
C ASN A 17 -2.56 6.21 3.87
N ILE A 18 -1.31 6.00 4.32
CA ILE A 18 -0.60 4.71 4.24
C ILE A 18 -1.39 3.64 5.02
N LEU A 19 -1.70 3.89 6.31
CA LEU A 19 -2.39 2.93 7.16
C LEU A 19 -3.75 2.48 6.56
N HIS A 20 -4.52 3.45 6.06
CA HIS A 20 -5.82 3.20 5.46
C HIS A 20 -5.73 2.57 4.06
N ALA A 21 -4.64 2.80 3.32
CA ALA A 21 -4.42 2.17 2.02
C ALA A 21 -4.30 0.64 2.18
N PHE A 22 -3.59 0.17 3.22
CA PHE A 22 -3.53 -1.26 3.53
C PHE A 22 -4.91 -1.84 3.85
N ASP A 23 -5.69 -1.18 4.73
CA ASP A 23 -7.06 -1.65 5.04
C ASP A 23 -7.93 -1.73 3.79
N PHE A 24 -7.88 -0.68 2.98
CA PHE A 24 -8.73 -0.57 1.80
C PHE A 24 -8.31 -1.52 0.70
N SER A 25 -7.01 -1.79 0.55
CA SER A 25 -6.48 -2.75 -0.42
C SER A 25 -7.10 -4.13 -0.25
N LYS A 26 -7.21 -4.61 1.00
CA LYS A 26 -7.90 -5.87 1.32
C LYS A 26 -9.41 -5.79 1.09
N TYR A 27 -10.03 -4.65 1.45
CA TYR A 27 -11.46 -4.44 1.24
C TYR A 27 -11.87 -4.57 -0.25
N ILE A 28 -11.00 -4.19 -1.18
CA ILE A 28 -11.22 -4.29 -2.63
C ILE A 28 -10.59 -5.52 -3.28
N ALA A 29 -10.20 -6.54 -2.49
CA ALA A 29 -9.54 -7.76 -2.95
C ALA A 29 -8.22 -7.56 -3.73
N LEU A 30 -7.45 -6.53 -3.36
CA LEU A 30 -6.12 -6.24 -3.91
C LEU A 30 -5.09 -6.07 -2.80
N PRO A 31 -4.89 -7.09 -1.94
CA PRO A 31 -3.93 -7.00 -0.84
C PRO A 31 -2.53 -6.69 -1.37
N LEU A 32 -1.79 -5.82 -0.67
CA LEU A 32 -0.39 -5.56 -0.97
C LEU A 32 0.45 -6.77 -0.54
N ASN A 33 0.74 -7.68 -1.46
CA ASN A 33 1.30 -9.01 -1.21
C ASN A 33 2.81 -9.11 -1.47
N ALA A 34 3.45 -8.06 -1.99
CA ALA A 34 4.91 -8.02 -2.13
C ALA A 34 5.47 -6.69 -1.61
N LEU A 35 6.56 -6.75 -0.85
CA LEU A 35 7.35 -5.62 -0.37
C LEU A 35 8.69 -5.63 -1.09
N ILE A 36 8.97 -4.55 -1.79
CA ILE A 36 10.23 -4.31 -2.48
C ILE A 36 11.01 -3.26 -1.70
N THR A 37 12.29 -3.48 -1.47
CA THR A 37 13.22 -2.45 -0.99
C THR A 37 14.27 -2.20 -2.06
N ILE A 38 14.45 -0.93 -2.44
CA ILE A 38 15.48 -0.50 -3.39
C ILE A 38 16.36 0.52 -2.68
N ASN A 39 17.64 0.21 -2.50
CA ASN A 39 18.63 1.18 -2.03
C ASN A 39 19.03 2.10 -3.20
N PHE A 40 19.30 3.36 -2.93
CA PHE A 40 19.76 4.35 -3.91
C PHE A 40 21.01 5.01 -3.32
N TYR A 41 22.06 4.21 -3.14
CA TYR A 41 23.31 4.62 -2.49
C TYR A 41 23.82 5.95 -3.06
N ASP A 42 24.00 6.94 -2.18
CA ASP A 42 24.54 8.27 -2.47
C ASP A 42 23.83 9.03 -3.61
N ASP A 43 22.56 8.72 -3.85
CA ASP A 43 21.81 9.21 -5.01
C ASP A 43 20.74 10.23 -4.60
N GLU A 44 21.08 11.51 -4.71
CA GLU A 44 20.15 12.60 -4.39
C GLU A 44 18.88 12.58 -5.27
N ASP A 45 18.95 12.00 -6.47
CA ASP A 45 17.83 11.98 -7.43
C ASP A 45 17.05 10.64 -7.38
N ALA A 46 17.22 9.86 -6.31
CA ALA A 46 16.53 8.60 -6.04
C ALA A 46 15.02 8.64 -6.33
N TYR A 47 14.32 9.72 -5.92
CA TYR A 47 12.89 9.88 -6.18
C TYR A 47 12.56 9.88 -7.68
N LYS A 48 13.32 10.61 -8.51
CA LYS A 48 13.08 10.70 -9.95
C LYS A 48 13.34 9.35 -10.63
N LYS A 49 14.41 8.66 -10.24
CA LYS A 49 14.76 7.31 -10.75
C LYS A 49 13.67 6.30 -10.38
N PHE A 50 13.24 6.30 -9.12
CA PHE A 50 12.13 5.46 -8.68
C PHE A 50 10.81 5.77 -9.39
N GLN A 51 10.53 7.05 -9.70
CA GLN A 51 9.36 7.42 -10.48
C GLN A 51 9.38 6.75 -11.86
N LYS A 52 10.55 6.72 -12.54
CA LYS A 52 10.70 6.01 -13.82
C LYS A 52 10.55 4.51 -13.69
N ILE A 53 11.11 3.89 -12.65
CA ILE A 53 10.91 2.46 -12.35
C ILE A 53 9.40 2.14 -12.18
N ARG A 54 8.66 2.99 -11.46
CA ARG A 54 7.21 2.82 -11.27
C ARG A 54 6.40 3.02 -12.54
N GLU A 55 6.80 3.92 -13.42
CA GLU A 55 6.18 4.13 -14.74
C GLU A 55 6.33 2.87 -15.59
N LEU A 56 7.55 2.29 -15.64
CA LEU A 56 7.84 1.03 -16.31
C LEU A 56 7.02 -0.13 -15.75
N TYR A 57 6.98 -0.28 -14.42
CA TYR A 57 6.13 -1.27 -13.77
C TYR A 57 4.66 -1.12 -14.15
N SER A 58 4.14 0.11 -14.10
CA SER A 58 2.72 0.38 -14.38
C SER A 58 2.35 0.02 -15.82
N GLY A 59 3.24 0.26 -16.77
CA GLY A 59 3.07 -0.16 -18.16
C GLY A 59 3.14 -1.67 -18.32
N TRP A 60 4.16 -2.30 -17.73
CA TRP A 60 4.37 -3.75 -17.81
C TRP A 60 3.22 -4.55 -17.19
N ILE A 61 2.80 -4.24 -15.96
CA ILE A 61 1.74 -5.01 -15.28
C ILE A 61 0.40 -4.88 -16.02
N ARG A 62 0.11 -3.70 -16.57
CA ARG A 62 -1.08 -3.47 -17.40
C ARG A 62 -1.05 -4.32 -18.66
N ALA A 63 0.10 -4.37 -19.34
CA ALA A 63 0.27 -5.19 -20.54
C ALA A 63 0.16 -6.68 -20.22
N LYS A 64 0.75 -7.14 -19.11
CA LYS A 64 0.66 -8.52 -18.64
C LYS A 64 -0.77 -8.94 -18.35
N ARG A 65 -1.48 -8.16 -17.53
CA ARG A 65 -2.90 -8.35 -17.23
C ARG A 65 -3.76 -8.36 -18.49
N LYS A 66 -3.46 -7.49 -19.45
CA LYS A 66 -4.18 -7.49 -20.73
C LYS A 66 -3.99 -8.80 -21.51
N ARG A 67 -2.76 -9.29 -21.61
CA ARG A 67 -2.45 -10.54 -22.32
C ARG A 67 -3.01 -11.78 -21.62
N SER A 68 -3.12 -11.76 -20.30
CA SER A 68 -3.68 -12.87 -19.52
C SER A 68 -5.21 -12.81 -19.38
N GLY A 69 -5.91 -11.92 -20.09
CA GLY A 69 -7.36 -11.75 -19.96
C GLY A 69 -7.83 -11.06 -18.66
N LYS A 70 -6.92 -10.57 -17.82
CA LYS A 70 -7.18 -9.90 -16.52
C LYS A 70 -7.29 -8.37 -16.66
N THR A 71 -7.90 -7.87 -17.73
CA THR A 71 -7.81 -6.47 -18.22
C THR A 71 -8.34 -5.35 -17.29
N SER A 72 -8.91 -5.66 -16.12
CA SER A 72 -9.67 -4.68 -15.30
C SER A 72 -9.06 -4.34 -13.94
N TYR A 73 -7.89 -4.88 -13.55
CA TYR A 73 -7.41 -4.69 -12.17
C TYR A 73 -6.63 -3.38 -11.97
N PRO A 74 -6.99 -2.55 -10.98
CA PRO A 74 -6.20 -1.40 -10.60
C PRO A 74 -4.79 -1.79 -10.14
N ASN A 75 -3.82 -0.90 -10.36
CA ASN A 75 -2.44 -1.10 -9.92
C ASN A 75 -2.28 -0.57 -8.49
N ALA A 76 -2.58 -1.41 -7.50
CA ALA A 76 -2.46 -1.08 -6.08
C ALA A 76 -0.99 -1.09 -5.63
N TRP A 77 -0.56 0.00 -5.00
CA TRP A 77 0.76 0.15 -4.42
C TRP A 77 0.83 1.25 -3.36
N VAL A 78 1.83 1.18 -2.49
CA VAL A 78 2.23 2.18 -1.51
C VAL A 78 3.75 2.25 -1.49
N TYR A 79 4.34 3.44 -1.41
CA TYR A 79 5.78 3.56 -1.20
C TYR A 79 6.13 4.56 -0.10
N VAL A 80 7.28 4.37 0.53
CA VAL A 80 7.89 5.27 1.52
C VAL A 80 9.40 5.29 1.30
N PHE A 81 9.96 6.48 1.16
CA PHE A 81 11.38 6.76 1.18
C PHE A 81 11.88 6.98 2.61
N GLU A 82 13.07 6.47 2.86
CA GLU A 82 13.81 6.62 4.09
C GLU A 82 15.26 6.98 3.75
N ASN A 83 15.91 7.70 4.64
CA ASN A 83 17.32 8.04 4.53
C ASN A 83 18.04 7.92 5.89
N PRO A 84 17.93 6.77 6.60
CA PRO A 84 18.67 6.58 7.83
C PRO A 84 20.16 6.51 7.52
N HIS A 85 20.96 7.29 8.26
CA HIS A 85 22.43 7.28 8.14
C HIS A 85 22.93 7.54 6.70
N SER A 86 22.30 8.47 5.97
CA SER A 86 22.65 8.82 4.59
C SER A 86 22.47 7.70 3.55
N ASN A 87 21.77 6.62 3.88
CA ASN A 87 21.38 5.59 2.92
C ASN A 87 19.93 5.79 2.45
N ILE A 88 19.77 6.52 1.33
CA ILE A 88 18.46 6.71 0.70
C ILE A 88 17.97 5.38 0.16
N HIS A 89 16.78 4.96 0.57
CA HIS A 89 16.11 3.79 0.03
C HIS A 89 14.61 3.98 0.00
N VAL A 90 13.93 3.16 -0.78
CA VAL A 90 12.48 3.12 -0.85
C VAL A 90 11.97 1.75 -0.49
N HIS A 91 10.96 1.72 0.39
CA HIS A 91 10.10 0.56 0.57
C HIS A 91 8.86 0.73 -0.30
N TRP A 92 8.55 -0.25 -1.13
CA TRP A 92 7.48 -0.23 -2.11
C TRP A 92 6.64 -1.50 -2.00
N ALA A 93 5.47 -1.37 -1.39
CA ALA A 93 4.49 -2.44 -1.28
C ALA A 93 3.57 -2.42 -2.50
N ILE A 94 3.38 -3.56 -3.14
CA ILE A 94 2.53 -3.70 -4.34
C ILE A 94 1.56 -4.87 -4.19
N ASN A 95 0.47 -4.82 -4.95
CA ASN A 95 -0.31 -6.00 -5.29
C ASN A 95 0.14 -6.51 -6.66
N ILE A 96 0.50 -7.78 -6.73
CA ILE A 96 0.88 -8.47 -7.97
C ILE A 96 0.38 -9.91 -7.93
N GLU A 97 -0.09 -10.43 -9.05
CA GLU A 97 -0.52 -11.83 -9.17
C GLU A 97 0.67 -12.79 -9.00
N GLU A 98 0.45 -13.92 -8.32
CA GLU A 98 1.53 -14.86 -7.98
C GLU A 98 2.27 -15.38 -9.21
N GLU A 99 1.54 -15.65 -10.31
CA GLU A 99 2.14 -16.10 -11.57
C GLU A 99 3.04 -15.03 -12.24
N PHE A 100 2.95 -13.76 -11.82
CA PHE A 100 3.75 -12.67 -12.38
C PHE A 100 4.98 -12.33 -11.54
N ILE A 101 5.12 -12.85 -10.31
CA ILE A 101 6.20 -12.47 -9.39
C ILE A 101 7.59 -12.76 -9.96
N PHE A 102 7.79 -13.93 -10.58
CA PHE A 102 9.09 -14.29 -11.13
C PHE A 102 9.51 -13.39 -12.29
N ASP A 103 8.63 -13.15 -13.26
CA ASP A 103 8.92 -12.23 -14.37
C ASP A 103 9.05 -10.79 -13.88
N PHE A 104 8.27 -10.38 -12.87
CA PHE A 104 8.42 -9.08 -12.24
C PHE A 104 9.82 -8.88 -11.67
N TYR A 105 10.37 -9.87 -10.97
CA TYR A 105 11.71 -9.80 -10.40
C TYR A 105 12.77 -9.54 -11.49
N ILE A 106 12.74 -10.34 -12.57
CA ILE A 106 13.66 -10.18 -13.72
C ILE A 106 13.51 -8.79 -14.36
N LYS A 107 12.28 -8.30 -14.50
CA LYS A 107 12.02 -6.97 -15.07
C LYS A 107 12.47 -5.85 -14.15
N LEU A 108 12.26 -5.99 -12.85
CA LEU A 108 12.63 -5.01 -11.84
C LEU A 108 14.14 -4.81 -11.80
N GLU A 109 14.93 -5.88 -11.83
CA GLU A 109 16.40 -5.79 -11.93
C GLU A 109 16.81 -5.02 -13.18
N LYS A 110 16.22 -5.34 -14.34
CA LYS A 110 16.51 -4.62 -15.59
C LYS A 110 16.16 -3.13 -15.51
N TRP A 111 15.02 -2.77 -14.92
CA TRP A 111 14.62 -1.37 -14.76
C TRP A 111 15.52 -0.62 -13.78
N ILE A 112 15.93 -1.25 -12.69
CA ILE A 112 16.89 -0.66 -11.75
C ILE A 112 18.23 -0.44 -12.48
N LYS A 113 18.70 -1.43 -13.25
CA LYS A 113 19.96 -1.33 -14.00
C LYS A 113 19.96 -0.15 -14.98
N ILE A 114 18.83 0.10 -15.66
CA ILE A 114 18.68 1.23 -16.59
C ILE A 114 18.85 2.59 -15.87
N HIS A 115 18.38 2.71 -14.63
CA HIS A 115 18.31 4.01 -13.94
C HIS A 115 19.40 4.24 -12.89
N VAL A 116 19.99 3.17 -12.35
CA VAL A 116 21.01 3.23 -11.30
C VAL A 116 22.38 2.80 -11.83
N GLY A 117 22.46 2.16 -13.00
CA GLY A 117 23.69 1.58 -13.53
C GLY A 117 23.86 0.16 -13.00
N GLU A 118 25.04 -0.19 -12.51
CA GLU A 118 25.28 -1.54 -11.99
C GLU A 118 24.56 -1.80 -10.67
N ILE A 119 23.97 -3.01 -10.55
CA ILE A 119 23.31 -3.44 -9.32
C ILE A 119 24.39 -3.84 -8.32
N ARG A 120 24.47 -3.10 -7.21
CA ARG A 120 25.37 -3.41 -6.09
C ARG A 120 24.79 -4.49 -5.17
N ASN A 121 25.63 -5.04 -4.28
CA ASN A 121 25.16 -5.96 -3.25
C ASN A 121 24.07 -5.30 -2.38
N ARG A 122 23.00 -6.05 -2.05
CA ARG A 122 21.84 -5.59 -1.26
C ARG A 122 21.09 -4.40 -1.85
N GLN A 123 21.30 -4.08 -3.13
CA GLN A 123 20.59 -3.01 -3.83
C GLN A 123 19.08 -3.24 -3.91
N LEU A 124 18.67 -4.50 -4.03
CA LEU A 124 17.29 -4.94 -4.18
C LEU A 124 16.98 -6.06 -3.17
N ASP A 125 15.86 -5.95 -2.48
CA ASP A 125 15.28 -7.00 -1.64
C ASP A 125 13.78 -7.10 -1.94
N VAL A 126 13.27 -8.31 -2.15
CA VAL A 126 11.85 -8.56 -2.46
C VAL A 126 11.33 -9.63 -1.50
N ARG A 127 10.29 -9.28 -0.74
CA ARG A 127 9.68 -10.18 0.25
C ARG A 127 8.18 -10.32 0.01
N ARG A 128 7.67 -11.53 0.17
CA ARG A 128 6.23 -11.77 0.24
C ARG A 128 5.67 -11.15 1.53
N VAL A 129 4.45 -10.62 1.43
CA VAL A 129 3.71 -10.04 2.56
C VAL A 129 2.58 -10.98 2.92
N ASN A 130 2.56 -11.43 4.17
CA ASN A 130 1.44 -12.18 4.71
C ASN A 130 0.26 -11.22 4.97
N ILE A 131 -0.92 -11.54 4.42
CA ILE A 131 -2.13 -10.72 4.55
C ILE A 131 -2.57 -10.51 6.00
N TYR A 132 -2.20 -11.44 6.90
CA TYR A 132 -2.48 -11.34 8.33
C TYR A 132 -1.54 -10.36 9.06
N GLU A 133 -0.35 -10.11 8.51
CA GLU A 133 0.70 -9.30 9.15
C GLU A 133 0.92 -7.95 8.44
N ASP A 134 0.19 -7.69 7.36
CA ASP A 134 0.27 -6.47 6.55
C ASP A 134 0.12 -5.18 7.38
N LYS A 135 -0.56 -5.24 8.54
CA LYS A 135 -0.69 -4.14 9.49
C LYS A 135 0.60 -3.81 10.22
N VAL A 136 1.40 -4.81 10.54
CA VAL A 136 2.74 -4.62 11.08
C VAL A 136 3.59 -3.90 10.04
N LEU A 137 3.50 -4.32 8.78
CA LEU A 137 4.16 -3.65 7.66
C LEU A 137 3.69 -2.20 7.49
N ALA A 138 2.37 -1.95 7.52
CA ALA A 138 1.83 -0.59 7.41
C ALA A 138 2.36 0.34 8.52
N ASN A 139 2.45 -0.16 9.76
CA ASN A 139 3.04 0.57 10.88
C ASN A 139 4.54 0.80 10.69
N TYR A 140 5.26 -0.20 10.19
CA TYR A 140 6.69 -0.11 9.85
C TYR A 140 6.93 0.98 8.79
N LEU A 141 6.17 0.99 7.70
CA LEU A 141 6.25 2.03 6.66
C LEU A 141 5.91 3.43 7.18
N ALA A 142 5.09 3.52 8.24
CA ALA A 142 4.73 4.78 8.87
C ALA A 142 5.69 5.23 9.98
N LYS A 143 6.80 4.51 10.25
CA LYS A 143 7.71 4.80 11.38
C LYS A 143 8.35 6.20 11.32
N GLY A 144 8.55 6.75 10.13
CA GLY A 144 9.10 8.10 9.92
C GLY A 144 8.12 9.26 10.17
N VAL A 145 7.03 9.02 10.91
CA VAL A 145 6.01 10.03 11.23
C VAL A 145 6.49 11.05 12.26
N ASN A 146 6.03 12.30 12.14
CA ASN A 146 6.38 13.34 13.11
C ASN A 146 5.82 13.03 14.52
N PRO A 147 6.42 13.56 15.60
CA PRO A 147 6.03 13.22 16.98
C PRO A 147 4.57 13.53 17.32
N PHE A 148 4.02 14.63 16.81
CA PHE A 148 2.62 14.99 17.08
C PHE A 148 1.65 14.02 16.41
N ALA A 149 1.90 13.70 15.14
CA ALA A 149 1.10 12.76 14.36
C ALA A 149 1.25 11.32 14.87
N SER A 150 2.42 10.92 15.41
CA SER A 150 2.60 9.59 16.00
C SER A 150 1.65 9.37 17.16
N LYS A 151 1.49 10.37 18.04
CA LYS A 151 0.58 10.30 19.19
C LYS A 151 -0.88 10.13 18.76
N LYS A 152 -1.30 10.90 17.75
CA LYS A 152 -2.67 10.84 17.23
C LYS A 152 -2.99 9.53 16.50
N LEU A 153 -1.98 8.88 15.92
CA LEU A 153 -2.13 7.64 15.17
C LEU A 153 -1.77 6.38 15.99
N HIS A 154 -1.39 6.53 17.25
CA HIS A 154 -0.91 5.45 18.12
C HIS A 154 0.31 4.71 17.54
N LEU A 155 1.25 5.46 16.96
CA LEU A 155 2.48 4.96 16.31
C LEU A 155 3.74 5.21 17.14
N GLU A 156 3.62 5.67 18.39
CA GLU A 156 4.75 6.08 19.24
C GLU A 156 5.80 4.97 19.37
N ARG A 157 5.36 3.72 19.55
CA ARG A 157 6.25 2.55 19.65
C ARG A 157 7.03 2.23 18.38
N TYR A 158 6.53 2.67 17.23
CA TYR A 158 7.18 2.43 15.94
C TYR A 158 8.02 3.62 15.49
N ARG A 159 7.80 4.82 16.07
CA ARG A 159 8.39 6.05 15.60
C ARG A 159 9.91 5.98 15.63
N LYS A 160 10.55 6.28 14.49
CA LYS A 160 12.00 6.40 14.36
C LYS A 160 12.34 7.45 13.32
N TYR A 161 13.29 8.32 13.61
CA TYR A 161 13.81 9.29 12.65
C TYR A 161 14.40 8.58 11.42
N GLN A 162 14.12 9.10 10.21
CA GLN A 162 14.49 8.47 8.92
C GLN A 162 15.22 9.46 7.99
N GLY A 163 15.99 10.41 8.54
CA GLY A 163 16.80 11.37 7.78
C GLY A 163 16.00 12.34 6.92
N PHE A 164 16.67 13.12 6.06
CA PHE A 164 16.02 13.98 5.07
C PHE A 164 15.88 13.27 3.72
N VAL A 165 14.75 13.47 3.05
CA VAL A 165 14.51 12.97 1.69
C VAL A 165 14.21 14.14 0.76
N LYS A 166 14.87 14.19 -0.40
CA LYS A 166 14.59 15.15 -1.47
C LYS A 166 13.37 14.68 -2.27
N GLY A 167 12.30 15.47 -2.27
CA GLY A 167 11.03 15.15 -2.91
C GLY A 167 9.99 14.51 -1.96
N PRO A 168 8.90 13.98 -2.52
CA PRO A 168 7.85 13.32 -1.74
C PRO A 168 8.38 12.09 -1.00
N ARG A 169 8.26 12.10 0.33
CA ARG A 169 8.65 10.96 1.16
C ARG A 169 7.79 9.71 0.94
N ALA A 170 6.53 9.85 0.58
CA ALA A 170 5.65 8.70 0.43
C ALA A 170 4.54 8.97 -0.58
N GLY A 171 3.97 7.88 -1.11
CA GLY A 171 2.85 7.95 -2.01
C GLY A 171 2.00 6.68 -1.98
N VAL A 172 0.77 6.82 -2.42
CA VAL A 172 -0.23 5.75 -2.48
C VAL A 172 -0.85 5.76 -3.88
N ALA A 173 -1.11 4.58 -4.43
CA ALA A 173 -1.79 4.43 -5.72
C ALA A 173 -3.13 5.16 -5.74
N ARG A 174 -3.52 5.71 -6.90
CA ARG A 174 -4.79 6.43 -7.05
C ARG A 174 -5.99 5.58 -6.64
N CYS A 175 -5.97 4.28 -6.97
CA CYS A 175 -7.01 3.32 -6.59
C CYS A 175 -7.08 3.03 -5.08
N LEU A 176 -6.04 3.35 -4.31
CA LEU A 176 -6.00 3.18 -2.85
C LEU A 176 -6.16 4.50 -2.08
N GLY A 177 -6.15 5.64 -2.77
CA GLY A 177 -6.12 6.97 -2.16
C GLY A 177 -7.44 7.40 -1.50
N LYS A 178 -7.42 8.57 -0.86
CA LYS A 178 -8.57 9.16 -0.15
C LYS A 178 -9.83 9.23 -1.00
N ASN A 179 -9.71 9.63 -2.26
CA ASN A 179 -10.85 9.76 -3.17
C ASN A 179 -11.45 8.40 -3.53
N ALA A 180 -10.63 7.38 -3.83
CA ALA A 180 -11.11 6.03 -4.09
C ALA A 180 -11.85 5.45 -2.87
N ARG A 181 -11.32 5.67 -1.66
CA ARG A 181 -12.00 5.28 -0.42
C ARG A 181 -13.34 6.01 -0.22
N LYS A 182 -13.38 7.32 -0.50
CA LYS A 182 -14.63 8.11 -0.42
C LYS A 182 -15.68 7.59 -1.39
N LEU A 183 -15.29 7.31 -2.63
CA LEU A 183 -16.19 6.77 -3.67
C LEU A 183 -16.74 5.38 -3.29
N ALA A 184 -15.97 4.57 -2.58
CA ALA A 184 -16.40 3.26 -2.09
C ALA A 184 -17.19 3.30 -0.75
N ASP A 185 -17.51 4.50 -0.22
CA ASP A 185 -17.98 4.71 1.18
C ASP A 185 -17.14 3.94 2.21
N PHE A 186 -15.83 3.78 1.98
CA PHE A 186 -15.00 3.00 2.89
C PHE A 186 -14.66 3.81 4.14
N LYS A 187 -15.07 3.30 5.31
CA LYS A 187 -14.76 3.89 6.62
C LYS A 187 -13.81 2.98 7.39
N PRO A 188 -12.52 3.34 7.58
CA PRO A 188 -11.51 2.46 8.18
C PRO A 188 -11.93 1.85 9.53
N LYS A 189 -12.54 2.63 10.42
CA LYS A 189 -13.03 2.12 11.72
C LYS A 189 -14.14 1.07 11.60
N ARG A 190 -14.98 1.15 10.56
CA ARG A 190 -16.16 0.30 10.35
C ARG A 190 -15.83 -0.93 9.49
N ASP A 191 -15.00 -0.77 8.48
CA ASP A 191 -14.93 -1.69 7.35
C ASP A 191 -13.61 -2.48 7.25
N ARG A 192 -12.56 -2.11 7.99
CA ARG A 192 -11.23 -2.71 7.89
C ARG A 192 -11.15 -4.23 8.15
N SER A 193 -12.15 -4.82 8.80
CA SER A 193 -12.22 -6.27 9.07
C SER A 193 -13.15 -7.02 8.13
N LYS A 194 -13.96 -6.32 7.33
CA LYS A 194 -15.00 -6.94 6.48
C LYS A 194 -14.42 -7.79 5.36
N TRP A 195 -13.19 -7.49 4.91
CA TRP A 195 -12.52 -8.24 3.85
C TRP A 195 -12.45 -9.74 4.13
N ALA A 196 -12.32 -10.16 5.40
CA ALA A 196 -12.21 -11.58 5.75
C ALA A 196 -13.50 -12.36 5.49
N VAL A 197 -14.65 -11.68 5.51
CA VAL A 197 -15.96 -12.26 5.20
C VAL A 197 -16.27 -12.09 3.71
N MET A 198 -15.89 -10.96 3.12
CA MET A 198 -16.18 -10.64 1.72
C MET A 198 -15.31 -11.42 0.73
N HIS A 199 -14.06 -11.67 1.10
CA HIS A 199 -13.01 -12.25 0.26
C HIS A 199 -12.27 -13.37 1.01
N PRO A 200 -12.96 -14.43 1.44
CA PRO A 200 -12.36 -15.51 2.22
C PRO A 200 -11.22 -16.21 1.47
N GLU A 201 -11.25 -16.22 0.13
CA GLU A 201 -10.23 -16.81 -0.72
C GLU A 201 -8.85 -16.16 -0.57
N LEU A 202 -8.78 -14.89 -0.15
CA LEU A 202 -7.50 -14.20 0.10
C LEU A 202 -6.73 -14.77 1.29
N MET A 203 -7.36 -15.62 2.10
CA MET A 203 -6.71 -16.31 3.22
C MET A 203 -6.02 -17.60 2.79
N ASN A 204 -6.31 -18.11 1.59
CA ASN A 204 -5.77 -19.38 1.13
C ASN A 204 -4.26 -19.29 0.92
N GLY A 205 -3.53 -20.31 1.38
CA GLY A 205 -2.07 -20.39 1.22
C GLY A 205 -1.26 -19.47 2.15
N HIS A 206 -1.90 -18.72 3.05
CA HIS A 206 -1.21 -17.89 4.04
C HIS A 206 -1.17 -18.55 5.42
N THR A 207 0.01 -18.54 6.05
CA THR A 207 0.17 -19.02 7.44
C THR A 207 -0.55 -18.09 8.39
N ARG A 208 -1.55 -18.61 9.10
CA ARG A 208 -2.32 -17.87 10.08
C ARG A 208 -1.53 -17.72 11.39
N PRO A 209 -1.34 -16.50 11.93
CA PRO A 209 -0.72 -16.32 13.23
C PRO A 209 -1.54 -16.97 14.35
N THR A 210 -0.84 -17.52 15.34
CA THR A 210 -1.46 -18.05 16.57
C THR A 210 -2.38 -17.00 17.19
N GLY A 211 -3.65 -17.35 17.43
CA GLY A 211 -4.64 -16.44 18.06
C GLY A 211 -5.43 -15.54 17.11
N TRP A 212 -5.25 -15.61 15.78
CA TRP A 212 -6.02 -14.79 14.82
C TRP A 212 -7.55 -15.00 14.89
N ASN A 213 -8.02 -16.16 15.37
CA ASN A 213 -9.45 -16.45 15.59
C ASN A 213 -10.11 -15.55 16.64
N LEU A 214 -9.34 -14.88 17.51
CA LEU A 214 -9.90 -14.20 18.68
C LEU A 214 -10.35 -12.76 18.40
N HIS A 215 -9.89 -12.13 17.31
CA HIS A 215 -10.17 -10.70 17.06
C HIS A 215 -11.41 -10.42 16.21
N ILE A 216 -11.79 -11.32 15.29
CA ILE A 216 -13.01 -11.17 14.48
C ILE A 216 -14.27 -11.42 15.34
N ALA A 217 -14.20 -12.36 16.30
CA ALA A 217 -15.28 -12.61 17.26
C ALA A 217 -15.49 -11.44 18.25
N LYS A 218 -14.41 -10.80 18.72
CA LYS A 218 -14.49 -9.68 19.69
C LYS A 218 -15.02 -8.37 19.10
N SER A 219 -14.85 -8.11 17.80
CA SER A 219 -15.44 -6.92 17.17
C SER A 219 -16.95 -7.02 16.99
N ASN A 220 -17.49 -8.24 16.86
CA ASN A 220 -18.93 -8.47 16.76
C ASN A 220 -19.59 -8.57 18.14
N SER A 221 -18.95 -9.20 19.14
CA SER A 221 -19.53 -9.37 20.48
C SER A 221 -19.63 -8.08 21.30
N LYS A 222 -18.70 -7.12 21.13
CA LYS A 222 -18.82 -5.79 21.77
C LYS A 222 -19.89 -4.90 21.15
N ARG A 223 -20.40 -5.25 19.95
CA ARG A 223 -21.39 -4.45 19.22
C ARG A 223 -22.83 -4.93 19.46
N SER A 224 -23.02 -6.24 19.61
CA SER A 224 -24.30 -6.83 20.01
C SER A 224 -24.80 -6.34 21.38
N LYS A 225 -23.90 -6.04 22.34
CA LYS A 225 -24.27 -5.53 23.67
C LYS A 225 -24.69 -4.04 23.71
N ARG A 226 -24.73 -3.32 22.58
CA ARG A 226 -25.11 -1.88 22.55
C ARG A 226 -26.36 -1.57 21.73
N THR A 227 -27.03 -2.57 21.15
CA THR A 227 -28.20 -2.37 20.26
C THR A 227 -29.45 -3.12 20.74
N THR A 228 -29.66 -3.23 22.05
CA THR A 228 -30.95 -3.69 22.62
C THR A 228 -31.87 -2.54 23.03
N HIS A 229 -31.77 -1.37 22.39
CA HIS A 229 -32.84 -0.37 22.39
C HIS A 229 -33.09 0.12 20.97
N GLY A 230 -34.20 -0.36 20.41
CA GLY A 230 -35.02 0.16 19.30
C GLY A 230 -34.29 0.68 18.07
N PHE A 231 -34.37 -0.06 16.95
CA PHE A 231 -34.64 0.53 15.63
C PHE A 231 -34.95 -0.61 14.64
N HIS A 232 -36.23 -0.73 14.25
CA HIS A 232 -36.64 -1.48 13.07
C HIS A 232 -36.38 -0.62 11.83
N GLY A 233 -35.48 -1.11 10.96
CA GLY A 233 -35.17 -0.48 9.69
C GLY A 233 -34.40 -1.47 8.83
N SER A 234 -35.12 -2.24 8.03
CA SER A 234 -34.58 -3.16 7.03
C SER A 234 -33.84 -2.40 5.93
N ALA A 235 -32.50 -2.36 5.98
CA ALA A 235 -31.68 -1.83 4.91
C ALA A 235 -31.08 -2.98 4.09
N ASN A 236 -31.59 -3.16 2.87
CA ASN A 236 -31.05 -4.04 1.84
C ASN A 236 -29.58 -3.70 1.57
N PHE A 237 -28.69 -4.63 1.92
CA PHE A 237 -27.25 -4.52 1.67
C PHE A 237 -26.98 -4.81 0.18
N LYS A 238 -26.89 -3.76 -0.65
CA LYS A 238 -26.30 -3.88 -1.99
C LYS A 238 -24.79 -4.07 -1.83
N GLY A 239 -24.30 -5.27 -2.15
CA GLY A 239 -22.87 -5.59 -2.16
C GLY A 239 -22.08 -4.62 -3.04
N PRO A 240 -20.74 -4.53 -2.86
CA PRO A 240 -19.92 -3.63 -3.65
C PRO A 240 -20.09 -3.93 -5.14
N VAL A 241 -20.58 -2.93 -5.87
CA VAL A 241 -20.61 -2.94 -7.34
C VAL A 241 -19.20 -3.25 -7.83
N LEU A 242 -19.04 -4.35 -8.57
CA LEU A 242 -17.80 -4.73 -9.24
C LEU A 242 -17.23 -3.50 -9.94
N TYR A 243 -16.08 -3.02 -9.48
CA TYR A 243 -15.33 -1.89 -10.03
C TYR A 243 -14.81 -2.26 -11.44
N ARG A 244 -15.69 -2.27 -12.45
CA ARG A 244 -15.36 -2.63 -13.83
C ARG A 244 -15.02 -1.44 -14.75
N SER A 245 -15.09 -0.19 -14.31
CA SER A 245 -14.94 0.94 -15.27
C SER A 245 -14.18 2.19 -14.83
N LEU A 246 -13.40 2.19 -13.75
CA LEU A 246 -12.74 3.41 -13.26
C LEU A 246 -11.24 3.48 -13.60
N CYS A 247 -10.91 3.41 -14.89
CA CYS A 247 -9.65 3.91 -15.45
C CYS A 247 -9.81 4.30 -16.93
N VAL A 248 -10.73 5.22 -17.25
CA VAL A 248 -10.66 5.95 -18.53
C VAL A 248 -9.51 6.94 -18.44
N ASN A 249 -8.53 6.77 -19.34
CA ASN A 249 -7.41 7.67 -19.53
C ASN A 249 -7.93 9.05 -19.95
N ARG A 250 -7.50 10.12 -19.28
CA ARG A 250 -7.41 11.42 -19.95
C ARG A 250 -6.14 11.37 -20.79
N SER A 251 -6.31 11.21 -22.09
CA SER A 251 -5.30 11.52 -23.10
C SER A 251 -4.86 12.97 -22.90
N VAL A 252 -3.54 13.18 -22.81
CA VAL A 252 -2.92 14.49 -22.97
C VAL A 252 -2.92 14.76 -24.47
N PRO A 253 -3.44 15.90 -24.98
CA PRO A 253 -3.29 16.24 -26.38
C PRO A 253 -1.82 16.52 -26.69
N ALA A 254 -1.39 16.10 -27.88
CA ALA A 254 -0.08 16.36 -28.45
C ALA A 254 0.16 17.87 -28.63
#